data_AF-A0A538EEW0-F1
#
_entry.id   AF-A0A538EEW0-F1
#
_cell.length_a   1.000
_cell.length_b   1.000
_cell.length_c   1.000
_cell.angle_alpha   90.00
_cell.angle_beta   90.00
_cell.angle_gamma   90.00
#
_symmetry.space_group_name_H-M   'P 1'
#
loop_
_entity.id
_entity.type
_entity.pdbx_description
1 polymer ?
#
loop_
_entity_poly.entity_id
_entity_poly.type
_entity_poly.pdbx_seq_one_letter_code
_entity_poly.pdbx_strand_id
1 'polypeptide(L)'
;MRIKLPNPIPDKLRPRPRRPGDGNGNGRLTPTQATIEASKDAGISVVDWLDERTSLSGAGRWALFRKVPKGTNWFYTLGSATLFAFLSQAVTGVFLAMYYRPDATSGAYESIRHINDEVFLGEFVHGMHKWGSTVMVVLVFLHMARTFFFGAYKYPRELNWVIGVTLLILTLMMAFTGYLLPFDQRSYWASVVAVNINGTGPFIGPYLSDFLRAGPEFGATTLSRFYSIHMLLLPGAIAALIGAHLYLVTKLGTTAPPWSKAEKRSELRETEA
;
A
#
# COMPACT_ATOMS: atom_id res chain seq x y z
N MET A 1 14.90 4.91 74.80
CA MET A 1 13.91 4.83 73.70
C MET A 1 14.67 4.77 72.38
N ARG A 2 14.86 3.59 71.77
CA ARG A 2 15.56 3.45 70.48
C ARG A 2 14.54 3.62 69.35
N ILE A 3 14.60 4.73 68.64
CA ILE A 3 13.75 4.99 67.46
C ILE A 3 14.25 4.09 66.33
N LYS A 4 13.42 3.14 65.88
CA LYS A 4 13.68 2.37 64.65
C LYS A 4 13.43 3.28 63.46
N LEU A 5 14.48 3.59 62.70
CA LEU A 5 14.36 4.24 61.40
C LEU A 5 13.72 3.26 60.39
N PRO A 6 12.88 3.74 59.46
CA PRO A 6 12.28 2.91 58.42
C PRO A 6 13.35 2.32 57.49
N ASN A 7 13.06 1.14 56.95
CA ASN A 7 13.97 0.42 56.06
C ASN A 7 14.34 1.27 54.84
N PRO A 8 15.62 1.29 54.43
CA PRO A 8 16.05 2.02 53.24
C PRO A 8 15.33 1.49 51.99
N ILE A 9 15.00 2.41 51.09
CA ILE A 9 14.30 2.13 49.84
C ILE A 9 15.08 1.04 49.06
N PRO A 10 14.41 -0.02 48.57
CA PRO A 10 15.02 -1.07 47.76
C PRO A 10 15.77 -0.48 46.56
N ASP A 11 16.94 -1.02 46.21
CA ASP A 11 17.79 -0.48 45.13
C ASP A 11 17.05 -0.31 43.79
N LYS A 12 16.03 -1.13 43.52
CA LYS A 12 15.20 -1.07 42.31
C LYS A 12 14.27 0.15 42.25
N LEU A 13 14.00 0.78 43.39
CA LEU A 13 13.13 1.94 43.53
C LEU A 13 13.92 3.23 43.75
N ARG A 14 15.26 3.16 43.78
CA ARG A 14 16.11 4.34 43.84
C ARG A 14 16.12 5.01 42.46
N PRO A 15 15.83 6.31 42.35
CA PRO A 15 16.01 7.02 41.09
C PRO A 15 17.48 6.92 40.68
N ARG A 16 17.73 6.62 39.39
CA ARG A 16 19.10 6.53 38.88
C ARG A 16 19.80 7.89 39.08
N PRO A 17 21.06 7.91 39.52
CA PRO A 17 21.82 9.15 39.58
C PRO A 17 21.90 9.76 38.18
N ARG A 18 21.71 11.09 38.09
CA ARG A 18 21.84 11.83 36.81
C ARG A 18 23.24 11.60 36.23
N ARG A 19 23.34 11.43 34.91
CA ARG A 19 24.63 11.26 34.26
C ARG A 19 25.36 12.61 34.28
N PRO A 20 26.67 12.64 34.57
CA PRO A 20 27.47 13.84 34.40
C PRO A 20 27.38 14.31 32.94
N GLY A 21 26.79 15.48 32.69
CA GLY A 21 26.55 16.03 31.34
C GLY A 21 25.09 16.40 31.03
N ASP A 22 24.15 16.01 31.89
CA ASP A 22 22.71 16.27 31.69
C ASP A 22 22.28 17.71 32.05
N GLY A 23 23.23 18.62 32.23
CA GLY A 23 23.03 20.03 32.53
C GLY A 23 24.30 20.65 33.11
N ASN A 24 24.58 21.91 32.75
CA ASN A 24 25.54 22.69 33.53
C ASN A 24 24.95 22.78 34.95
N GLY A 25 25.74 22.63 36.02
CA GLY A 25 25.32 22.34 37.41
C GLY A 25 24.33 23.32 38.09
N ASN A 26 23.70 24.20 37.33
CA ASN A 26 22.68 25.19 37.63
C ASN A 26 21.35 24.94 36.88
N GLY A 27 21.16 23.78 36.23
CA GLY A 27 19.92 23.43 35.53
C GLY A 27 19.72 24.12 34.19
N ARG A 28 20.75 24.78 33.65
CA ARG A 28 20.73 25.39 32.31
C ARG A 28 21.17 24.37 31.25
N LEU A 29 20.33 24.22 30.23
CA LEU A 29 20.64 23.47 29.01
C LEU A 29 21.86 24.11 28.33
N THR A 30 22.75 23.28 27.78
CA THR A 30 23.81 23.79 26.87
C THR A 30 23.17 24.42 25.62
N PRO A 31 23.83 25.36 24.91
CA PRO A 31 23.25 25.99 23.71
C PRO A 31 22.75 24.99 22.66
N THR A 32 23.49 23.88 22.46
CA THR A 32 23.10 22.78 21.58
C THR A 32 21.85 22.05 22.08
N GLN A 33 21.76 21.74 23.37
CA GLN A 33 20.57 21.12 23.97
C GLN A 33 19.36 22.06 23.92
N ALA A 34 19.53 23.36 24.18
CA ALA A 34 18.47 24.35 24.08
C ALA A 34 17.91 24.45 22.66
N THR A 35 18.77 24.37 21.64
CA THR A 35 18.36 24.37 20.23
C THR A 35 17.62 23.09 19.85
N ILE A 36 18.06 21.93 20.37
CA ILE A 36 17.38 20.65 20.17
C ILE A 36 16.01 20.63 20.86
N GLU A 37 15.90 21.13 22.09
CA GLU A 37 14.60 21.22 22.79
C GLU A 37 13.66 22.22 22.09
N ALA A 38 14.17 23.40 21.70
CA ALA A 38 13.37 24.38 20.95
C ALA A 38 12.86 23.84 19.60
N SER A 39 13.67 23.03 18.89
CA SER A 39 13.23 22.39 17.63
C SER A 39 12.24 21.25 17.85
N LYS A 40 12.36 20.50 18.95
CA LYS A 40 11.34 19.52 19.36
C LYS A 40 10.03 20.22 19.72
N ASP A 41 10.09 21.27 20.52
CA ASP A 41 8.92 22.05 20.95
C ASP A 41 8.23 22.74 19.76
N ALA A 42 9.02 23.28 18.82
CA ALA A 42 8.50 23.78 17.55
C ALA A 42 7.82 22.67 16.75
N GLY A 43 8.41 21.48 16.66
CA GLY A 43 7.81 20.32 16.01
C GLY A 43 6.49 19.89 16.66
N ILE A 44 6.45 19.83 18.00
CA ILE A 44 5.24 19.48 18.77
C ILE A 44 4.16 20.53 18.56
N SER A 45 4.48 21.83 18.63
CA SER A 45 3.50 22.90 18.43
C SER A 45 2.89 22.91 17.01
N VAL A 46 3.66 22.58 15.97
CA VAL A 46 3.15 22.43 14.60
C VAL A 46 2.20 21.23 14.50
N VAL A 47 2.56 20.11 15.10
CA VAL A 47 1.71 18.91 15.14
C VAL A 47 0.42 19.19 15.89
N ASP A 48 0.49 19.85 17.06
CA ASP A 48 -0.67 20.21 17.87
C ASP A 48 -1.58 21.21 17.14
N TRP A 49 -1.02 22.22 16.48
CA TRP A 49 -1.76 23.18 15.67
C TRP A 49 -2.52 22.52 14.50
N LEU A 50 -1.89 21.53 13.86
CA LEU A 50 -2.52 20.73 12.81
C LEU A 50 -3.60 19.81 13.37
N ASP A 51 -3.34 19.17 14.51
CA ASP A 51 -4.28 18.25 15.13
C ASP A 51 -5.52 18.98 15.67
N GLU A 52 -5.35 20.19 16.21
CA GLU A 52 -6.48 21.05 16.62
C GLU A 52 -7.43 21.35 15.45
N ARG A 53 -6.90 21.53 14.23
CA ARG A 53 -7.69 21.86 13.04
C ARG A 53 -8.29 20.66 12.34
N THR A 54 -7.59 19.53 12.38
CA THR A 54 -7.93 18.36 11.56
C THR A 54 -8.46 17.19 12.37
N SER A 55 -8.16 17.16 13.69
CA SER A 55 -8.43 16.05 14.61
C SER A 55 -7.95 14.68 14.06
N LEU A 56 -6.95 14.70 13.17
CA LEU A 56 -6.47 13.53 12.45
C LEU A 56 -5.65 12.58 13.34
N SER A 57 -5.06 13.07 14.44
CA SER A 57 -4.22 12.24 15.30
C SER A 57 -5.01 11.10 15.95
N GLY A 58 -6.30 11.32 16.24
CA GLY A 58 -7.19 10.29 16.79
C GLY A 58 -7.38 9.12 15.82
N ALA A 59 -7.69 9.42 14.55
CA ALA A 59 -7.83 8.41 13.51
C ALA A 59 -6.50 7.69 13.21
N GLY A 60 -5.39 8.43 13.19
CA GLY A 60 -4.05 7.88 12.98
C GLY A 60 -3.62 6.92 14.10
N ARG A 61 -3.80 7.33 15.37
CA ARG A 61 -3.52 6.49 16.54
C ARG A 61 -4.40 5.24 16.55
N TRP A 62 -5.69 5.39 16.23
CA TRP A 62 -6.61 4.25 16.13
C TRP A 62 -6.16 3.23 15.06
N ALA A 63 -5.73 3.70 13.89
CA ALA A 63 -5.25 2.83 12.82
C ALA A 63 -3.92 2.12 13.16
N LEU A 64 -2.98 2.85 13.77
CA LEU A 64 -1.63 2.36 14.07
C LEU A 64 -1.59 1.43 15.30
N PHE A 65 -2.33 1.75 16.36
CA PHE A 65 -2.28 1.02 17.64
C PHE A 65 -3.37 -0.06 17.77
N ARG A 66 -3.86 -0.57 16.65
CA ARG A 66 -4.82 -1.69 16.66
C ARG A 66 -4.19 -2.95 17.27
N LYS A 67 -4.98 -3.70 18.05
CA LYS A 67 -4.54 -4.99 18.59
C LYS A 67 -4.50 -6.03 17.47
N VAL A 68 -3.35 -6.68 17.31
CA VAL A 68 -3.16 -7.79 16.37
C VAL A 68 -3.30 -9.12 17.14
N PRO A 69 -4.02 -10.13 16.62
CA PRO A 69 -4.13 -11.42 17.28
C PRO A 69 -2.77 -12.08 17.55
N LYS A 70 -2.64 -12.74 18.71
CA LYS A 70 -1.45 -13.51 19.06
C LYS A 70 -1.26 -14.69 18.08
N GLY A 71 -0.01 -15.04 17.78
CA GLY A 71 0.33 -16.13 16.85
C GLY A 71 0.30 -15.73 15.37
N THR A 72 0.22 -14.43 15.07
CA THR A 72 0.36 -13.88 13.71
C THR A 72 1.75 -14.19 13.15
N ASN A 73 1.84 -14.57 11.88
CA ASN A 73 3.09 -14.90 11.19
C ASN A 73 3.29 -14.04 9.93
N TRP A 74 4.37 -14.29 9.19
CA TRP A 74 4.74 -13.54 7.99
C TRP A 74 3.66 -13.48 6.90
N PHE A 75 2.76 -14.46 6.79
CA PHE A 75 1.69 -14.44 5.79
C PHE A 75 0.69 -13.28 5.98
N TYR A 76 0.64 -12.66 7.17
CA TYR A 76 -0.18 -11.48 7.41
C TYR A 76 0.41 -10.20 6.81
N THR A 77 1.69 -10.21 6.43
CA THR A 77 2.37 -9.06 5.81
C THR A 77 2.14 -8.98 4.29
N LEU A 78 1.55 -10.01 3.67
CA LEU A 78 1.32 -10.06 2.23
C LEU A 78 0.45 -8.89 1.73
N GLY A 79 -0.52 -8.45 2.53
CA GLY A 79 -1.36 -7.29 2.19
C GLY A 79 -0.54 -5.99 2.14
N SER A 80 0.29 -5.75 3.16
CA SER A 80 1.18 -4.57 3.19
C SER A 80 2.29 -4.65 2.14
N ALA A 81 2.80 -5.84 1.83
CA ALA A 81 3.78 -6.04 0.76
C ALA A 81 3.17 -5.73 -0.61
N THR A 82 1.92 -6.15 -0.85
CA THR A 82 1.18 -5.82 -2.08
C THR A 82 0.93 -4.30 -2.18
N LEU A 83 0.56 -3.65 -1.07
CA LEU A 83 0.41 -2.19 -1.02
C LEU A 83 1.73 -1.48 -1.34
N PHE A 84 2.84 -1.92 -0.75
CA PHE A 84 4.15 -1.37 -1.05
C PHE A 84 4.51 -1.54 -2.53
N ALA A 85 4.26 -2.72 -3.11
CA ALA A 85 4.47 -2.96 -4.53
C ALA A 85 3.64 -1.99 -5.39
N PHE A 86 2.36 -1.80 -5.08
CA PHE A 86 1.51 -0.81 -5.77
C PHE A 86 2.07 0.62 -5.67
N LEU A 87 2.50 1.06 -4.49
CA LEU A 87 3.09 2.38 -4.31
C LEU A 87 4.40 2.53 -5.10
N SER A 88 5.23 1.49 -5.12
CA SER A 88 6.44 1.46 -5.95
C SER A 88 6.11 1.54 -7.43
N GLN A 89 5.08 0.82 -7.91
CA GLN A 89 4.60 0.92 -9.29
C GLN A 89 4.07 2.31 -9.62
N ALA A 90 3.30 2.94 -8.73
CA ALA A 90 2.80 4.29 -8.93
C ALA A 90 3.94 5.31 -9.06
N VAL A 91 4.92 5.26 -8.16
CA VAL A 91 6.07 6.18 -8.17
C VAL A 91 6.94 5.98 -9.42
N THR A 92 7.30 4.73 -9.72
CA THR A 92 8.11 4.43 -10.92
C THR A 92 7.35 4.77 -12.22
N GLY A 93 6.04 4.50 -12.26
CA GLY A 93 5.19 4.83 -13.40
C GLY A 93 5.11 6.34 -13.66
N VAL A 94 5.02 7.16 -12.61
CA VAL A 94 5.07 8.62 -12.73
C VAL A 94 6.39 9.09 -13.37
N PHE A 95 7.53 8.53 -12.95
CA PHE A 95 8.82 8.87 -13.57
C PHE A 95 8.89 8.44 -15.03
N LEU A 96 8.44 7.23 -15.37
CA LEU A 96 8.43 6.76 -16.74
C LEU A 96 7.52 7.61 -17.64
N ALA A 97 6.37 8.03 -17.13
CA ALA A 97 5.42 8.87 -17.84
C ALA A 97 5.96 10.27 -18.19
N MET A 98 6.99 10.77 -17.50
CA MET A 98 7.64 12.04 -17.84
C MET A 98 8.46 11.95 -19.14
N TYR A 99 8.89 10.74 -19.54
CA TYR A 99 9.73 10.50 -20.73
C TYR A 99 8.99 9.73 -21.83
N TYR A 100 7.95 8.97 -21.47
CA TYR A 100 7.22 8.12 -22.41
C TYR A 100 6.36 8.93 -23.38
N ARG A 101 6.38 8.52 -24.67
CA ARG A 101 5.58 9.15 -25.74
C ARG A 101 4.56 8.16 -26.29
N PRO A 102 3.24 8.33 -26.03
CA PRO A 102 2.20 7.40 -26.50
C PRO A 102 1.87 7.61 -28.00
N ASP A 103 2.86 7.44 -28.89
CA ASP A 103 2.70 7.48 -30.34
C ASP A 103 3.19 6.17 -30.97
N ALA A 104 2.31 5.54 -31.76
CA ALA A 104 2.52 4.23 -32.37
C ALA A 104 3.51 4.24 -33.54
N THR A 105 3.77 5.40 -34.16
CA THR A 105 4.56 5.48 -35.40
C THR A 105 6.06 5.48 -35.13
N SER A 106 6.51 6.31 -34.19
CA SER A 106 7.92 6.37 -33.80
C SER A 106 8.15 6.77 -32.35
N GLY A 107 7.10 7.12 -31.59
CA GLY A 107 7.27 7.64 -30.24
C GLY A 107 7.45 6.58 -29.15
N ALA A 108 6.61 5.54 -29.15
CA ALA A 108 6.48 4.65 -27.99
C ALA A 108 7.73 3.79 -27.76
N TYR A 109 8.11 3.02 -28.77
CA TYR A 109 9.28 2.15 -28.68
C TYR A 109 10.58 2.96 -28.49
N GLU A 110 10.78 4.03 -29.26
CA GLU A 110 11.96 4.88 -29.12
C GLU A 110 12.02 5.58 -27.76
N SER A 111 10.89 5.99 -27.18
CA SER A 111 10.90 6.58 -25.84
C SER A 111 11.33 5.57 -24.76
N ILE A 112 10.94 4.30 -24.89
CA ILE A 112 11.42 3.23 -24.00
C ILE A 112 12.92 2.97 -24.20
N ARG A 113 13.39 2.96 -25.45
CA ARG A 113 14.82 2.85 -25.76
C ARG A 113 15.61 3.98 -25.10
N HIS A 114 15.18 5.23 -25.29
CA HIS A 114 15.80 6.41 -24.69
C HIS A 114 15.83 6.35 -23.16
N ILE A 115 14.74 5.89 -22.52
CA ILE A 115 14.69 5.68 -21.06
C ILE A 115 15.77 4.69 -20.62
N ASN A 116 15.95 3.58 -21.34
CA ASN A 116 16.95 2.57 -20.94
C ASN A 116 18.38 3.05 -21.19
N ASP A 117 18.63 3.66 -22.35
CA ASP A 117 19.99 3.86 -22.83
C ASP A 117 20.59 5.23 -22.44
N GLU A 118 19.75 6.26 -22.28
CA GLU A 118 20.22 7.66 -22.20
C GLU A 118 19.80 8.38 -20.91
N VAL A 119 18.68 8.01 -20.29
CA VAL A 119 18.20 8.65 -19.06
C VAL A 119 18.99 8.15 -17.85
N PHE A 120 19.47 9.08 -17.00
CA PHE A 120 20.16 8.72 -15.77
C PHE A 120 19.26 7.85 -14.86
N LEU A 121 19.73 6.64 -14.54
CA LEU A 121 18.99 5.60 -13.82
C LEU A 121 17.68 5.14 -14.49
N GLY A 122 17.46 5.47 -15.76
CA GLY A 122 16.21 5.16 -16.45
C GLY A 122 15.99 3.65 -16.62
N GLU A 123 17.01 2.87 -17.01
CA GLU A 123 16.94 1.41 -17.06
C GLU A 123 16.57 0.82 -15.69
N PHE A 124 17.14 1.35 -14.60
CA PHE A 124 16.85 0.87 -13.25
C PHE A 124 15.40 1.14 -12.86
N VAL A 125 14.88 2.35 -13.09
CA VAL A 125 13.48 2.71 -12.81
C VAL A 125 12.52 1.90 -13.68
N HIS A 126 12.82 1.74 -14.95
CA HIS A 126 12.04 0.91 -15.86
C HIS A 126 12.05 -0.56 -15.45
N GLY A 127 13.22 -1.08 -15.04
CA GLY A 127 13.38 -2.43 -14.49
C GLY A 127 12.56 -2.62 -13.22
N MET A 128 12.60 -1.67 -12.28
CA MET A 128 11.75 -1.70 -11.08
C MET A 128 10.26 -1.72 -11.43
N HIS A 129 9.84 -0.96 -12.44
CA HIS A 129 8.44 -0.98 -12.89
C HIS A 129 8.07 -2.34 -13.48
N LYS A 130 8.83 -2.83 -14.46
CA LYS A 130 8.59 -4.10 -15.15
C LYS A 130 8.62 -5.32 -14.21
N TRP A 131 9.67 -5.47 -13.42
CA TRP A 131 9.80 -6.59 -12.48
C TRP A 131 8.90 -6.43 -11.26
N GLY A 132 8.73 -5.20 -10.77
CA GLY A 132 7.83 -4.90 -9.67
C GLY A 132 6.37 -5.22 -9.99
N SER A 133 5.93 -5.06 -11.24
CA SER A 133 4.61 -5.51 -11.70
C SER A 133 4.45 -7.03 -11.55
N THR A 134 5.45 -7.81 -11.94
CA THR A 134 5.43 -9.27 -11.77
C THR A 134 5.38 -9.65 -10.29
N VAL A 135 6.20 -9.00 -9.45
CA VAL A 135 6.19 -9.20 -8.00
C VAL A 135 4.83 -8.85 -7.40
N MET A 136 4.21 -7.75 -7.82
CA MET A 136 2.88 -7.34 -7.35
C MET A 136 1.82 -8.39 -7.67
N VAL A 137 1.83 -8.95 -8.89
CA VAL A 137 0.90 -10.02 -9.28
C VAL A 137 1.10 -11.26 -8.40
N VAL A 138 2.34 -11.70 -8.17
CA VAL A 138 2.63 -12.84 -7.29
C VAL A 138 2.14 -12.56 -5.85
N LEU A 139 2.43 -11.38 -5.32
CA LEU A 139 2.03 -10.99 -3.96
C LEU A 139 0.51 -10.96 -3.79
N VAL A 140 -0.24 -10.42 -4.77
CA VAL A 140 -1.70 -10.39 -4.68
C VAL A 140 -2.28 -11.81 -4.72
N PHE A 141 -1.74 -12.71 -5.56
CA PHE A 141 -2.16 -14.11 -5.55
C PHE A 141 -1.88 -14.81 -4.23
N LEU A 142 -0.69 -14.61 -3.65
CA LEU A 142 -0.35 -15.16 -2.33
C LEU A 142 -1.26 -14.57 -1.24
N HIS A 143 -1.59 -13.28 -1.32
CA HIS A 143 -2.51 -12.62 -0.41
C HIS A 143 -3.93 -13.20 -0.51
N MET A 144 -4.41 -13.46 -1.74
CA MET A 144 -5.69 -14.10 -2.00
C MET A 144 -5.72 -15.55 -1.49
N ALA A 145 -4.65 -16.32 -1.71
CA ALA A 145 -4.53 -17.67 -1.19
C ALA A 145 -4.59 -17.69 0.34
N ARG A 146 -3.82 -16.82 1.00
CA ARG A 146 -3.84 -16.68 2.46
C ARG A 146 -5.23 -16.32 2.97
N THR A 147 -5.90 -15.35 2.36
CA THR A 147 -7.24 -14.91 2.81
C THR A 147 -8.28 -16.00 2.64
N PHE A 148 -8.18 -16.82 1.60
CA PHE A 148 -8.99 -18.01 1.39
C PHE A 148 -8.72 -19.10 2.44
N PHE A 149 -7.47 -19.57 2.55
CA PHE A 149 -7.13 -20.68 3.47
C PHE A 149 -7.31 -20.32 4.95
N PHE A 150 -7.20 -19.02 5.30
CA PHE A 150 -7.35 -18.58 6.68
C PHE A 150 -8.82 -18.21 7.00
N GLY A 151 -9.74 -18.41 6.05
CA GLY A 151 -11.16 -18.10 6.21
C GLY A 151 -11.43 -16.61 6.46
N ALA A 152 -10.54 -15.73 6.00
CA ALA A 152 -10.60 -14.30 6.30
C ALA A 152 -11.74 -13.58 5.58
N TYR A 153 -12.31 -14.19 4.54
CA TYR A 153 -13.46 -13.69 3.79
C TYR A 153 -14.81 -13.94 4.49
N LYS A 154 -14.87 -14.81 5.50
CA LYS A 154 -16.11 -15.15 6.21
C LYS A 154 -16.61 -13.96 7.02
N TYR A 155 -17.88 -14.02 7.42
CA TYR A 155 -18.56 -13.02 8.27
C TYR A 155 -17.65 -12.48 9.38
N PRO A 156 -17.58 -11.15 9.58
CA PRO A 156 -18.31 -10.06 8.90
C PRO A 156 -17.51 -9.38 7.76
N ARG A 157 -16.60 -10.09 7.07
CA ARG A 157 -15.62 -9.52 6.12
C ARG A 157 -15.91 -9.81 4.64
N GLU A 158 -17.14 -10.19 4.30
CA GLU A 158 -17.55 -10.54 2.94
C GLU A 158 -17.36 -9.38 1.97
N LEU A 159 -17.74 -8.16 2.39
CA LEU A 159 -17.55 -6.96 1.56
C LEU A 159 -16.06 -6.68 1.30
N ASN A 160 -15.21 -6.88 2.31
CA ASN A 160 -13.77 -6.71 2.15
C ASN A 160 -13.17 -7.72 1.16
N TRP A 161 -13.71 -8.94 1.14
CA TRP A 161 -13.35 -9.96 0.15
C TRP A 161 -13.79 -9.59 -1.26
N VAL A 162 -15.02 -9.11 -1.45
CA VAL A 162 -15.50 -8.64 -2.77
C VAL A 162 -14.58 -7.54 -3.31
N ILE A 163 -14.24 -6.55 -2.48
CA ILE A 163 -13.28 -5.50 -2.85
C ILE A 163 -11.91 -6.11 -3.22
N GLY A 164 -11.43 -7.10 -2.45
CA GLY A 164 -10.19 -7.81 -2.75
C GLY A 164 -10.20 -8.53 -4.11
N VAL A 165 -11.30 -9.19 -4.46
CA VAL A 165 -11.47 -9.83 -5.79
C VAL A 165 -11.50 -8.78 -6.90
N THR A 166 -12.20 -7.66 -6.69
CA THR A 166 -12.19 -6.55 -7.66
C THR A 166 -10.77 -5.99 -7.84
N LEU A 167 -10.02 -5.80 -6.75
CA LEU A 167 -8.62 -5.35 -6.78
C LEU A 167 -7.71 -6.35 -7.52
N LEU A 168 -7.93 -7.66 -7.38
CA LEU A 168 -7.22 -8.67 -8.16
C LEU A 168 -7.45 -8.49 -9.66
N ILE A 169 -8.71 -8.36 -10.08
CA ILE A 169 -9.06 -8.15 -11.50
C ILE A 169 -8.42 -6.87 -12.03
N LEU A 170 -8.53 -5.76 -11.29
CA LEU A 170 -7.92 -4.49 -11.69
C LEU A 170 -6.39 -4.57 -11.75
N THR A 171 -5.75 -5.32 -10.86
CA THR A 171 -4.30 -5.54 -10.90
C THR A 171 -3.87 -6.31 -12.15
N LEU A 172 -4.64 -7.33 -12.55
CA LEU A 172 -4.39 -8.07 -13.80
C LEU A 172 -4.61 -7.18 -15.04
N MET A 173 -5.65 -6.34 -15.03
CA MET A 173 -5.88 -5.35 -16.06
C MET A 173 -4.74 -4.32 -16.12
N MET A 174 -4.21 -3.90 -14.96
CA MET A 174 -3.07 -2.99 -14.87
C MET A 174 -1.82 -3.62 -15.49
N ALA A 175 -1.51 -4.88 -15.16
CA ALA A 175 -0.38 -5.60 -15.74
C ALA A 175 -0.52 -5.75 -17.27
N PHE A 176 -1.71 -6.08 -17.77
CA PHE A 176 -1.98 -6.18 -19.20
C PHE A 176 -1.85 -4.82 -19.91
N THR A 177 -2.47 -3.78 -19.34
CA THR A 177 -2.45 -2.44 -19.96
C THR A 177 -1.07 -1.79 -19.97
N GLY A 178 -0.17 -2.18 -19.07
CA GLY A 178 1.23 -1.73 -19.09
C GLY A 178 2.07 -2.52 -20.08
N TYR A 179 1.78 -3.82 -20.25
CA TYR A 179 2.49 -4.70 -21.18
C TYR A 179 2.40 -4.22 -22.63
N LEU A 180 1.33 -3.52 -23.01
CA LEU A 180 1.14 -3.00 -24.36
C LEU A 180 1.94 -1.72 -24.68
N LEU A 181 2.37 -0.96 -23.66
CA LEU A 181 2.93 0.38 -23.84
C LEU A 181 4.29 0.43 -24.57
N PRO A 182 5.19 -0.56 -24.44
CA PRO A 182 6.41 -0.58 -25.25
C PRO A 182 6.17 -0.65 -26.76
N PHE A 183 4.99 -1.15 -27.17
CA PHE A 183 4.55 -1.21 -28.57
C PHE A 183 5.53 -1.94 -29.51
N ASP A 184 6.21 -2.97 -28.98
CA ASP A 184 7.00 -3.93 -29.76
C ASP A 184 6.12 -5.03 -30.38
N GLN A 185 6.71 -5.90 -31.22
CA GLN A 185 5.94 -6.95 -31.91
C GLN A 185 5.18 -7.88 -30.96
N ARG A 186 5.76 -8.19 -29.79
CA ARG A 186 5.12 -9.09 -28.83
C ARG A 186 3.92 -8.43 -28.15
N SER A 187 4.10 -7.20 -27.67
CA SER A 187 3.05 -6.43 -27.02
C SER A 187 1.93 -6.06 -27.98
N TYR A 188 2.23 -5.71 -29.23
CA TYR A 188 1.25 -5.44 -30.28
C TYR A 188 0.33 -6.63 -30.51
N TRP A 189 0.89 -7.80 -30.84
CA TRP A 189 0.08 -8.99 -31.16
C TRP A 189 -0.65 -9.55 -29.94
N ALA A 190 -0.05 -9.48 -28.75
CA ALA A 190 -0.74 -9.83 -27.50
C ALA A 190 -1.97 -8.94 -27.28
N SER A 191 -1.87 -7.65 -27.58
CA SER A 191 -2.97 -6.69 -27.43
C SER A 191 -4.10 -6.95 -28.43
N VAL A 192 -3.75 -7.25 -29.69
CA VAL A 192 -4.72 -7.63 -30.72
C VAL A 192 -5.51 -8.87 -30.30
N VAL A 193 -4.82 -9.92 -29.83
CA VAL A 193 -5.46 -11.16 -29.36
C VAL A 193 -6.39 -10.88 -28.17
N ALA A 194 -5.93 -10.12 -27.17
CA ALA A 194 -6.73 -9.81 -25.98
C ALA A 194 -8.00 -9.02 -26.31
N VAL A 195 -7.91 -8.00 -27.18
CA VAL A 195 -9.08 -7.22 -27.62
C VAL A 195 -10.04 -8.09 -28.44
N ASN A 196 -9.53 -8.97 -29.29
CA ASN A 196 -10.37 -9.91 -30.04
C ASN A 196 -11.11 -10.89 -29.12
N ILE A 197 -10.46 -11.43 -28.09
CA ILE A 197 -11.09 -12.30 -27.09
C ILE A 197 -12.22 -11.54 -26.39
N ASN A 198 -11.97 -10.30 -25.98
CA ASN A 198 -12.99 -9.46 -25.35
C ASN A 198 -14.19 -9.21 -26.29
N GLY A 199 -13.94 -9.13 -27.60
CA GLY A 199 -14.98 -9.03 -28.64
C GLY A 199 -15.93 -10.23 -28.74
N THR A 200 -15.54 -11.39 -28.21
CA THR A 200 -16.38 -12.61 -28.22
C THR A 200 -17.48 -12.61 -27.17
N GLY A 201 -17.41 -11.69 -26.19
CA GLY A 201 -18.42 -11.59 -25.14
C GLY A 201 -19.80 -11.23 -25.72
N PRO A 202 -20.90 -11.85 -25.26
CA PRO A 202 -22.22 -11.52 -25.76
C PRO A 202 -22.62 -10.10 -25.34
N PHE A 203 -23.44 -9.45 -26.17
CA PHE A 203 -24.01 -8.10 -25.99
C PHE A 203 -22.98 -6.97 -25.91
N ILE A 204 -22.10 -6.94 -24.91
CA ILE A 204 -21.17 -5.83 -24.63
C ILE A 204 -19.82 -6.03 -25.33
N GLY A 205 -19.42 -7.27 -25.60
CA GLY A 205 -18.10 -7.60 -26.15
C GLY A 205 -17.73 -6.84 -27.42
N PRO A 206 -18.58 -6.84 -28.47
CA PRO A 206 -18.29 -6.11 -29.72
C PRO A 206 -18.07 -4.62 -29.49
N TYR A 207 -18.94 -3.97 -28.70
CA TYR A 207 -18.82 -2.54 -28.40
C TYR A 207 -17.58 -2.22 -27.56
N LEU A 208 -17.25 -3.08 -26.59
CA LEU A 208 -16.07 -2.90 -25.77
C LEU A 208 -14.79 -3.12 -26.58
N SER A 209 -14.77 -4.11 -27.49
CA SER A 209 -13.63 -4.33 -28.40
C SER A 209 -13.42 -3.16 -29.35
N ASP A 210 -14.49 -2.63 -29.95
CA ASP A 210 -14.43 -1.44 -30.81
C ASP A 210 -13.95 -0.20 -30.03
N PHE A 211 -14.50 -0.01 -28.83
CA PHE A 211 -14.05 1.01 -27.90
C PHE A 211 -12.61 0.80 -27.42
N LEU A 212 -12.07 -0.41 -27.32
CA LEU A 212 -10.66 -0.58 -26.95
C LEU A 212 -9.75 -0.36 -28.16
N ARG A 213 -10.17 -0.80 -29.35
CA ARG A 213 -9.38 -0.69 -30.59
C ARG A 213 -9.26 0.74 -31.11
N ALA A 214 -10.27 1.58 -30.93
CA ALA A 214 -10.20 3.00 -31.30
C ALA A 214 -10.00 3.30 -32.80
N GLY A 215 -10.41 2.39 -33.68
CA GLY A 215 -10.24 2.55 -35.13
C GLY A 215 -10.31 1.22 -35.86
N PRO A 216 -10.17 1.24 -37.20
CA PRO A 216 -10.17 0.04 -38.03
C PRO A 216 -8.98 -0.90 -37.69
N GLU A 217 -7.85 -0.31 -37.31
CA GLU A 217 -6.63 -1.02 -36.96
C GLU A 217 -6.03 -0.52 -35.64
N PHE A 218 -5.16 -1.34 -35.04
CA PHE A 218 -4.39 -0.95 -33.86
C PHE A 218 -3.36 0.11 -34.25
N GLY A 219 -3.47 1.31 -33.68
CA GLY A 219 -2.61 2.43 -34.02
C GLY A 219 -2.49 3.47 -32.91
N ALA A 220 -2.22 4.72 -33.28
CA ALA A 220 -1.94 5.80 -32.33
C ALA A 220 -3.10 6.10 -31.37
N THR A 221 -4.34 6.06 -31.85
CA THR A 221 -5.55 6.28 -31.03
C THR A 221 -5.75 5.16 -30.01
N THR A 222 -5.46 3.92 -30.40
CA THR A 222 -5.48 2.75 -29.50
C THR A 222 -4.47 2.93 -28.37
N LEU A 223 -3.23 3.27 -28.73
CA LEU A 223 -2.13 3.38 -27.78
C LEU A 223 -2.36 4.51 -26.77
N SER A 224 -2.75 5.70 -27.23
CA SER A 224 -3.10 6.84 -26.35
C SER A 224 -4.26 6.53 -25.40
N ARG A 225 -5.26 5.77 -25.85
CA ARG A 225 -6.38 5.30 -25.00
C ARG A 225 -5.89 4.36 -23.91
N PHE A 226 -5.11 3.34 -24.27
CA PHE A 226 -4.55 2.42 -23.28
C PHE A 226 -3.58 3.09 -22.33
N TYR A 227 -2.79 4.06 -22.79
CA TYR A 227 -1.94 4.89 -21.94
C TYR A 227 -2.76 5.64 -20.88
N SER A 228 -3.88 6.25 -21.27
CA SER A 228 -4.79 6.94 -20.34
C SER A 228 -5.45 5.96 -19.35
N ILE A 229 -5.83 4.77 -19.81
CA ILE A 229 -6.39 3.72 -18.94
C ILE A 229 -5.34 3.26 -17.91
N HIS A 230 -4.10 3.01 -18.37
CA HIS A 230 -3.01 2.50 -17.54
C HIS A 230 -2.50 3.54 -16.54
N MET A 231 -2.30 4.78 -16.95
CA MET A 231 -1.72 5.81 -16.07
C MET A 231 -2.73 6.49 -15.15
N LEU A 232 -3.99 6.64 -15.59
CA LEU A 232 -4.98 7.44 -14.87
C LEU A 232 -6.11 6.57 -14.30
N LEU A 233 -6.86 5.90 -15.18
CA LEU A 233 -8.13 5.28 -14.80
C LEU A 233 -7.94 4.11 -13.83
N LEU A 234 -7.08 3.14 -14.18
CA LEU A 234 -6.87 1.94 -13.37
C LEU A 234 -6.15 2.24 -12.05
N PRO A 235 -5.04 3.01 -12.00
CA PRO A 235 -4.38 3.33 -10.73
C PRO A 235 -5.30 4.13 -9.81
N GLY A 236 -6.08 5.08 -10.34
CA GLY A 236 -7.05 5.85 -9.56
C GLY A 236 -8.13 4.96 -8.95
N ALA A 237 -8.71 4.05 -9.73
CA ALA A 237 -9.70 3.10 -9.25
C ALA A 237 -9.11 2.13 -8.19
N ILE A 238 -7.90 1.61 -8.43
CA ILE A 238 -7.19 0.75 -7.48
C ILE A 238 -6.90 1.50 -6.18
N ALA A 239 -6.41 2.74 -6.24
CA ALA A 239 -6.11 3.54 -5.05
C ALA A 239 -7.38 3.80 -4.20
N ALA A 240 -8.49 4.15 -4.85
CA ALA A 240 -9.77 4.34 -4.17
C ALA A 240 -10.26 3.06 -3.48
N LEU A 241 -10.20 1.91 -4.17
CA LEU A 241 -10.58 0.62 -3.61
C LEU A 241 -9.62 0.13 -2.52
N ILE A 242 -8.32 0.39 -2.63
CA ILE A 242 -7.34 0.15 -1.55
C ILE A 242 -7.73 0.96 -0.32
N GLY A 243 -8.11 2.23 -0.47
CA GLY A 243 -8.61 3.06 0.64
C GLY A 243 -9.81 2.44 1.35
N ALA A 244 -10.82 2.02 0.58
CA ALA A 244 -11.99 1.32 1.10
C ALA A 244 -11.64 -0.03 1.77
N HIS A 245 -10.75 -0.80 1.15
CA HIS A 245 -10.27 -2.08 1.67
C HIS A 245 -9.55 -1.91 3.01
N LEU A 246 -8.60 -0.97 3.09
CA LEU A 246 -7.87 -0.68 4.32
C LEU A 246 -8.78 -0.16 5.42
N TYR A 247 -9.77 0.69 5.09
CA TYR A 247 -10.78 1.15 6.04
C TYR A 247 -11.58 -0.01 6.66
N LEU A 248 -12.02 -0.98 5.85
CA LEU A 248 -12.73 -2.15 6.37
C LEU A 248 -11.82 -3.05 7.22
N VAL A 249 -10.55 -3.20 6.82
CA VAL A 249 -9.57 -3.98 7.60
C VAL A 249 -9.24 -3.31 8.94
N THR A 250 -9.17 -1.97 9.02
CA THR A 250 -8.98 -1.26 10.28
C THR A 250 -10.24 -1.32 11.15
N LYS A 251 -11.43 -1.20 10.55
CA LYS A 251 -12.72 -1.25 11.26
C LYS A 251 -13.06 -2.64 11.81
N LEU A 252 -12.86 -3.70 11.02
CA LEU A 252 -13.28 -5.07 11.35
C LEU A 252 -12.18 -5.91 12.01
N GLY A 253 -10.92 -5.43 11.96
CA GLY A 253 -9.76 -6.14 12.48
C GLY A 253 -9.33 -7.33 11.63
N THR A 254 -8.14 -7.87 11.93
CA THR A 254 -7.58 -9.03 11.23
C THR A 254 -8.05 -10.34 11.86
N THR A 255 -8.14 -11.41 11.06
CA THR A 255 -8.51 -12.72 11.59
C THR A 255 -7.42 -13.31 12.49
N ALA A 256 -7.83 -13.95 13.57
CA ALA A 256 -6.93 -14.80 14.33
C ALA A 256 -6.43 -15.96 13.44
N PRO A 257 -5.20 -16.45 13.66
CA PRO A 257 -4.69 -17.56 12.87
C PRO A 257 -5.53 -18.82 13.03
N PRO A 258 -5.72 -19.64 11.98
CA PRO A 258 -6.54 -20.86 12.06
C PRO A 258 -6.09 -21.86 13.14
N TRP A 259 -4.82 -21.85 13.50
CA TRP A 259 -4.23 -22.69 14.55
C TRP A 259 -4.36 -22.10 15.96
N SER A 260 -4.88 -20.87 16.11
CA SER A 260 -5.13 -20.28 17.43
C SER A 260 -6.41 -20.87 18.02
N LYS A 261 -6.34 -21.33 19.27
CA LYS A 261 -7.54 -21.81 19.98
C LYS A 261 -8.47 -20.61 20.21
N ALA A 262 -9.72 -20.74 19.80
CA ALA A 262 -10.75 -19.78 20.18
C ALA A 262 -10.85 -19.77 21.71
N GLU A 263 -10.67 -18.61 22.32
CA GLU A 263 -10.95 -18.43 23.74
C GLU A 263 -12.44 -18.75 23.93
N LYS A 264 -12.74 -19.82 24.69
CA LYS A 264 -14.11 -20.17 25.01
C LYS A 264 -14.72 -18.96 25.72
N ARG A 265 -15.76 -18.37 25.14
CA ARG A 265 -16.54 -17.28 25.72
C ARG A 265 -17.08 -17.75 27.08
N SER A 266 -16.38 -17.49 28.19
CA SER A 266 -16.71 -18.04 29.50
C SER A 266 -17.59 -17.14 30.38
N GLU A 267 -17.98 -15.93 29.97
CA GLU A 267 -18.56 -14.97 30.93
C GLU A 267 -19.71 -14.11 30.36
N LEU A 268 -20.69 -14.68 29.66
CA LEU A 268 -21.91 -13.95 29.28
C LEU A 268 -23.22 -14.69 29.59
N ARG A 269 -23.21 -15.65 30.53
CA ARG A 269 -24.43 -16.37 30.97
C ARG A 269 -24.64 -16.42 32.49
N GLU A 270 -23.84 -15.74 33.30
CA GLU A 270 -23.97 -15.80 34.77
C GLU A 270 -24.48 -14.50 35.42
N THR A 271 -24.90 -13.49 34.63
CA THR A 271 -25.53 -12.27 35.19
C THR A 271 -27.03 -12.16 34.91
N GLU A 272 -27.67 -13.23 34.40
CA GLU A 272 -29.12 -13.27 34.10
C GLU A 272 -29.84 -14.47 34.74
N ALA A 273 -29.41 -14.93 35.92
CA ALA A 273 -30.13 -15.94 36.70
C ALA A 273 -30.24 -15.54 38.17
#